data_AF-A0A8K0KH48-F1
#
_entry.id   AF-A0A8K0KH48-F1
#
_cell.length_a   1.000
_cell.length_b   1.000
_cell.length_c   1.000
_cell.angle_alpha   90.00
_cell.angle_beta   90.00
_cell.angle_gamma   90.00
#
_symmetry.space_group_name_H-M   'P 1'
#
loop_
_entity.id
_entity.type
_entity.pdbx_description
1 polymer ?
#
loop_
_entity_poly.entity_id
_entity_poly.type
_entity_poly.pdbx_seq_one_letter_code
_entity_poly.pdbx_strand_id
1 'polypeptide(L)'
;MSSKRPEHRAPPEIFYNEEEAKKYTQNSRMIDIQLQMSERAVELLALPEDTSCFLLDLGCGSGLSGSVLEDQGHVWVGVDISKAML
;
A
#
# COMPACT_ATOMS: atom_id res chain seq x y z
N MET A 1 -9.95 21.56 14.26
CA MET A 1 -8.84 21.56 13.26
C MET A 1 -8.17 20.19 13.28
N SER A 2 -7.78 19.71 12.10
CA SER A 2 -7.49 18.31 11.78
C SER A 2 -6.29 17.69 12.54
N SER A 3 -6.50 17.16 13.76
CA SER A 3 -5.49 16.38 14.51
C SER A 3 -5.47 14.87 14.19
N LYS A 4 -6.23 14.46 13.17
CA LYS A 4 -6.41 13.05 12.78
C LYS A 4 -5.48 12.58 11.67
N ARG A 5 -4.78 13.49 10.99
CA ARG A 5 -3.93 13.14 9.87
C ARG A 5 -2.52 12.77 10.36
N PRO A 6 -1.99 11.58 10.01
CA PRO A 6 -0.66 11.12 10.41
C PRO A 6 0.45 12.15 10.19
N GLU A 7 0.42 12.86 9.06
CA GLU A 7 1.42 13.86 8.68
C GLU A 7 1.46 15.09 9.61
N HIS A 8 0.42 15.31 10.43
CA HIS A 8 0.38 16.39 11.42
C HIS A 8 0.87 15.96 12.80
N ARG A 9 1.14 14.66 13.02
CA ARG A 9 1.52 14.12 14.33
C ARG A 9 3.02 13.95 14.49
N ALA A 10 3.68 13.38 13.49
CA ALA A 10 5.12 13.18 13.48
C ALA A 10 5.61 12.91 12.04
N PRO A 11 6.92 13.04 11.76
CA PRO A 11 7.51 12.53 10.53
C PRO A 11 7.15 11.06 10.29
N PRO A 12 7.01 10.61 9.03
CA PRO A 12 6.59 9.25 8.69
C PRO A 12 7.44 8.16 9.35
N GLU A 13 8.75 8.39 9.46
CA GLU A 13 9.72 7.49 10.10
C GLU A 13 9.45 7.23 11.60
N ILE A 14 8.79 8.17 12.27
CA ILE A 14 8.46 8.09 13.71
C ILE A 14 7.02 7.61 13.90
N PHE A 15 6.12 7.96 12.98
CA PHE A 15 4.71 7.58 13.04
C PHE A 15 4.48 6.11 12.68
N TYR A 16 5.17 5.58 11.69
CA TYR A 16 5.10 4.17 11.28
C TYR A 16 6.18 3.33 11.93
N ASN A 17 6.16 3.29 13.26
CA ASN A 17 6.97 2.35 14.04
C ASN A 17 6.38 0.92 13.97
N GLU A 18 7.09 -0.08 14.49
CA GLU A 18 6.65 -1.49 14.43
C GLU A 18 5.26 -1.75 15.05
N GLU A 19 4.83 -0.95 16.03
CA GLU A 19 3.51 -1.11 16.65
C GLU A 19 2.39 -0.61 15.74
N GLU A 20 2.57 0.54 15.09
CA GLU A 20 1.58 1.09 14.16
C GLU A 20 1.54 0.26 12.86
N ALA A 21 2.68 -0.25 12.40
CA ALA A 21 2.75 -1.18 11.26
C ALA A 21 1.91 -2.46 11.52
N LYS A 22 2.04 -3.06 12.71
CA LYS A 22 1.22 -4.24 13.09
C LYS A 22 -0.27 -3.95 13.10
N LYS A 23 -0.70 -2.75 13.54
CA LYS A 23 -2.11 -2.35 13.52
C LYS A 23 -2.64 -2.24 12.10
N TYR A 24 -1.83 -1.80 11.14
CA TYR A 24 -2.21 -1.74 9.73
C TYR A 24 -2.47 -3.15 9.17
N THR A 25 -1.59 -4.11 9.47
CA THR A 25 -1.71 -5.49 8.97
C THR A 25 -2.77 -6.33 9.71
N GLN A 26 -3.23 -5.90 10.89
CA GLN A 26 -4.23 -6.65 11.68
C GLN A 26 -5.63 -6.05 11.64
N ASN A 27 -5.80 -4.83 11.14
CA ASN A 27 -7.10 -4.17 11.07
C ASN A 27 -7.82 -4.56 9.77
N SER A 28 -8.72 -5.55 9.85
CA SER A 28 -9.46 -6.06 8.69
C SER A 28 -10.15 -4.98 7.87
N ARG A 29 -10.76 -3.98 8.51
CA ARG A 29 -11.41 -2.87 7.79
C ARG A 29 -10.41 -2.07 6.96
N MET A 30 -9.19 -1.88 7.46
CA MET A 30 -8.16 -1.14 6.76
C MET A 30 -7.62 -1.95 5.57
N ILE A 31 -7.41 -3.24 5.77
CA ILE A 31 -7.02 -4.18 4.71
C ILE A 31 -8.04 -4.15 3.58
N ASP A 32 -9.34 -4.31 3.91
CA ASP A 32 -10.42 -4.30 2.93
C ASP A 32 -10.46 -3.01 2.11
N ILE A 33 -10.26 -1.85 2.76
CA ILE A 33 -10.22 -0.55 2.08
C ILE A 33 -9.01 -0.46 1.15
N GLN A 34 -7.82 -0.89 1.60
CA GLN A 34 -6.61 -0.84 0.78
C GLN A 34 -6.73 -1.76 -0.43
N LEU A 35 -7.25 -2.98 -0.27
CA LEU A 35 -7.49 -3.90 -1.39
C LEU A 35 -8.42 -3.27 -2.43
N GLN A 36 -9.58 -2.74 -2.01
CA GLN A 36 -10.52 -2.07 -2.91
C GLN A 36 -9.92 -0.86 -3.62
N MET A 37 -9.12 -0.06 -2.90
CA MET A 37 -8.43 1.10 -3.48
C MET A 37 -7.38 0.67 -4.50
N SER A 38 -6.63 -0.40 -4.22
CA SER A 38 -5.61 -0.94 -5.11
C SER A 38 -6.22 -1.54 -6.37
N GLU A 39 -7.29 -2.34 -6.25
CA GLU A 39 -8.04 -2.86 -7.40
C GLU A 39 -8.51 -1.71 -8.30
N ARG A 40 -9.12 -0.69 -7.71
CA ARG A 40 -9.59 0.48 -8.45
C ARG A 40 -8.44 1.26 -9.09
N ALA A 41 -7.29 1.36 -8.44
CA ALA A 41 -6.12 2.02 -9.01
C ALA A 41 -5.62 1.29 -10.25
N VAL A 42 -5.56 -0.05 -10.23
CA VAL A 42 -5.14 -0.85 -11.39
C VAL A 42 -6.12 -0.71 -12.54
N GLU A 43 -7.43 -0.73 -12.28
CA GLU A 43 -8.45 -0.45 -13.30
C GLU A 43 -8.22 0.90 -13.98
N LEU A 44 -7.85 1.93 -13.21
CA LEU A 44 -7.62 3.29 -13.71
C LEU A 44 -6.31 3.43 -14.50
N LEU A 45 -5.34 2.54 -14.30
CA LEU A 45 -4.12 2.51 -15.11
C LEU A 45 -4.37 2.09 -16.55
N ALA A 46 -5.52 1.45 -16.83
CA ALA A 46 -5.90 0.98 -18.17
C ALA A 46 -4.78 0.18 -18.85
N LEU A 47 -4.17 -0.74 -18.09
CA LEU A 47 -3.10 -1.60 -18.58
C LEU A 47 -3.63 -2.51 -19.70
N PRO A 48 -2.77 -2.93 -20.65
CA PRO A 48 -3.19 -3.83 -21.72
C PRO A 48 -3.73 -5.15 -21.15
N GLU A 49 -4.89 -5.58 -21.65
CA GLU A 49 -5.46 -6.89 -21.33
C GLU A 49 -4.50 -8.01 -21.75
N ASP A 50 -4.57 -9.14 -21.04
CA ASP A 50 -3.76 -10.36 -21.27
C ASP A 50 -2.24 -10.16 -21.29
N THR A 51 -1.75 -9.05 -20.72
CA THR A 51 -0.31 -8.71 -20.70
C THR A 51 0.18 -8.48 -19.27
N SER A 52 1.14 -9.30 -18.84
CA SER A 52 1.86 -9.04 -17.58
C SER A 52 2.71 -7.78 -17.72
N CYS A 53 2.61 -6.89 -16.74
CA CYS A 53 3.30 -5.61 -16.70
C CYS A 53 4.32 -5.61 -15.56
N PHE A 54 5.39 -4.84 -15.70
CA PHE A 54 6.34 -4.60 -14.63
C PHE A 54 6.07 -3.24 -13.99
N LEU A 55 5.65 -3.24 -12.73
CA LEU A 55 5.11 -2.08 -12.02
C LEU A 55 5.99 -1.66 -10.84
N LEU A 56 5.98 -0.37 -10.52
CA LEU A 56 6.63 0.19 -9.34
C LEU A 56 5.56 0.65 -8.36
N ASP A 57 5.52 0.05 -7.17
CA ASP A 57 4.61 0.41 -6.09
C ASP A 57 5.31 1.37 -5.11
N LEU A 58 4.88 2.65 -5.14
CA LEU A 58 5.47 3.73 -4.34
C LEU A 58 4.68 3.95 -3.06
N GLY A 59 5.35 3.80 -1.91
CA GLY A 59 4.69 3.74 -0.61
C GLY A 59 3.99 2.39 -0.43
N CYS A 60 4.66 1.30 -0.79
CA CYS A 60 4.08 -0.05 -0.81
C CYS A 60 3.69 -0.55 0.60
N GLY A 61 4.20 0.09 1.66
CA GLY A 61 3.97 -0.32 3.03
C GLY A 61 4.23 -1.80 3.22
N SER A 62 3.27 -2.50 3.81
CA SER A 62 3.28 -3.95 4.04
C SER A 62 2.97 -4.81 2.81
N GLY A 63 2.89 -4.22 1.62
CA GLY A 63 2.73 -4.95 0.36
C GLY A 63 1.29 -5.34 0.01
N LEU A 64 0.27 -4.79 0.68
CA LEU A 64 -1.14 -5.08 0.39
C LEU A 64 -1.55 -4.68 -1.04
N SER A 65 -1.03 -3.56 -1.55
CA SER A 65 -1.21 -3.14 -2.93
C SER A 65 -0.49 -4.09 -3.90
N GLY A 66 0.73 -4.49 -3.54
CA GLY A 66 1.53 -5.45 -4.29
C GLY A 66 0.83 -6.81 -4.48
N SER A 67 0.14 -7.33 -3.46
CA SER A 67 -0.60 -8.59 -3.60
C SER A 67 -1.74 -8.48 -4.62
N VAL A 68 -2.39 -7.32 -4.73
CA VAL A 68 -3.39 -7.08 -5.79
C VAL A 68 -2.73 -7.10 -7.18
N LEU A 69 -1.54 -6.54 -7.33
CA LEU A 69 -0.79 -6.59 -8.58
C LEU A 69 -0.42 -8.02 -8.96
N GLU A 70 0.03 -8.83 -7.99
CA GLU A 70 0.36 -10.25 -8.17
C GLU A 70 -0.87 -11.09 -8.56
N ASP A 71 -1.99 -10.90 -7.85
CA ASP A 71 -3.25 -11.61 -8.12
C ASP A 71 -3.78 -11.31 -9.53
N GLN A 72 -3.50 -10.11 -10.06
CA GLN A 72 -3.83 -9.71 -11.43
C GLN A 72 -2.75 -10.09 -12.46
N GLY A 73 -1.69 -10.79 -12.04
CA GLY A 73 -0.66 -11.35 -12.93
C GLY A 73 0.45 -10.37 -13.32
N HIS A 74 0.61 -9.25 -12.60
CA HIS A 74 1.70 -8.30 -12.80
C HIS A 74 2.90 -8.62 -11.92
N VAL A 75 4.09 -8.23 -12.38
CA VAL A 75 5.32 -8.27 -11.60
C VAL A 75 5.55 -6.88 -11.05
N TRP A 76 6.00 -6.75 -9.79
CA TRP A 76 6.18 -5.44 -9.19
C TRP A 76 7.43 -5.36 -8.30
N VAL A 77 7.88 -4.12 -8.06
CA VAL A 77 8.86 -3.78 -7.04
C VAL A 77 8.26 -2.72 -6.14
N GLY A 78 8.37 -2.92 -4.83
CA GLY A 78 7.92 -1.97 -3.81
C GLY A 78 9.03 -1.05 -3.32
N VAL A 79 8.69 0.21 -3.04
CA VAL A 79 9.55 1.15 -2.33
C VAL A 79 8.73 1.80 -1.21
N ASP A 80 9.24 1.78 0.01
CA ASP A 80 8.69 2.53 1.14
C ASP A 80 9.79 3.23 1.94
N ILE A 81 9.45 4.35 2.56
CA ILE A 81 10.36 5.09 3.44
C ILE A 81 10.47 4.46 4.83
N SER A 82 9.42 3.75 5.28
CA SER A 82 9.39 3.08 6.57
C SER A 82 9.95 1.67 6.48
N LYS A 83 11.11 1.47 7.11
CA LYS A 83 11.72 0.14 7.27
C LYS A 83 10.87 -0.83 8.08
N ALA A 84 9.97 -0.34 8.93
CA ALA A 84 9.11 -1.19 9.75
C ALA A 84 7.86 -1.69 8.99
N MET A 85 7.57 -1.08 7.84
CA MET A 85 6.45 -1.47 6.98
C MET A 85 6.88 -2.48 5.91
N LEU A 86 8.15 -2.46 5.48
CA LEU A 86 8.76 -3.44 4.57
C LEU A 86 9.04 -4.78 5.28
#